data_AF-R7TMJ8-F1
#
_entry.id   AF-R7TMJ8-F1
#
_cell.length_a   1.000
_cell.length_b   1.000
_cell.length_c   1.000
_cell.angle_alpha   90.00
_cell.angle_beta   90.00
_cell.angle_gamma   90.00
#
_symmetry.space_group_name_H-M   'P 1'
#
loop_
_entity.id
_entity.type
_entity.pdbx_description
1 polymer ?
#
loop_
_entity_poly.entity_id
_entity_poly.type
_entity_poly.pdbx_seq_one_letter_code
_entity_poly.pdbx_strand_id
1 'polypeptide(L)'
;MSILEGEGISCDPQTLANATWKGERYFGERVTFTCERNLVMMNETADHLDCGEDGKWTGSLSQCLTEKELCCEDIQISNAYKDGGALRGQFTKFTCIDGFVLTEGDTVLTCSANGERNGVIPDCDGKC
;
A
#
# COMPACT_ATOMS: atom_id res chain seq x y z
N MET A 1 46.20 1.07 18.89
CA MET A 1 44.99 1.60 19.55
C MET A 1 43.85 0.73 19.07
N SER A 2 43.51 -0.27 19.88
CA SER A 2 42.42 -1.20 19.60
C SER A 2 41.12 -0.45 19.85
N ILE A 3 40.36 -0.22 18.79
CA ILE A 3 39.01 0.33 18.92
C ILE A 3 38.17 -0.82 19.46
N LEU A 4 37.52 -0.55 20.58
CA LEU A 4 36.71 -1.48 21.35
C LEU A 4 35.65 -2.09 20.42
N GLU A 5 35.72 -3.42 20.24
CA GLU A 5 34.55 -4.19 19.85
C GLU A 5 33.58 -4.13 21.02
N GLY A 6 32.83 -3.04 21.12
CA GLY A 6 31.62 -3.02 21.92
C GLY A 6 30.70 -4.05 21.30
N GLU A 7 30.18 -4.96 22.12
CA GLU A 7 29.07 -5.84 21.78
C GLU A 7 27.88 -4.96 21.36
N GLY A 8 27.86 -4.55 20.10
CA GLY A 8 26.87 -3.65 19.55
C GLY A 8 25.56 -4.40 19.43
N ILE A 9 24.49 -3.81 19.96
CA ILE A 9 23.14 -4.27 19.71
C ILE A 9 22.97 -4.35 18.19
N SER A 10 22.74 -5.56 17.69
CA SER A 10 22.56 -5.83 16.27
C SER A 10 21.29 -6.62 16.08
N CYS A 11 20.54 -6.28 15.03
CA CYS A 11 19.27 -6.90 14.73
C CYS A 11 19.46 -8.08 13.78
N ASP A 12 18.66 -9.14 13.95
CA ASP A 12 18.73 -10.34 13.12
C ASP A 12 18.41 -10.03 11.65
N PRO A 13 19.10 -10.65 10.67
CA PRO A 13 18.80 -10.40 9.26
C PRO A 13 17.35 -10.80 8.91
N GLN A 14 16.54 -9.83 8.50
CA GLN A 14 15.18 -10.07 8.01
C GLN A 14 15.20 -10.39 6.52
N THR A 15 14.30 -11.28 6.09
CA THR A 15 14.06 -11.57 4.68
C THR A 15 12.62 -11.22 4.34
N LEU A 16 12.43 -10.54 3.23
CA LEU A 16 11.12 -10.21 2.68
C LEU A 16 11.02 -10.89 1.30
N ALA A 17 9.93 -11.60 1.06
CA ALA A 17 9.75 -12.31 -0.20
C ALA A 17 9.72 -11.33 -1.38
N ASN A 18 10.44 -11.67 -2.45
CA ASN A 18 10.57 -10.86 -3.65
C ASN A 18 11.09 -9.43 -3.38
N ALA A 19 11.95 -9.29 -2.37
CA ALA A 19 12.60 -8.03 -2.03
C ALA A 19 14.05 -8.26 -1.59
N THR A 20 14.86 -7.23 -1.78
CA THR A 20 16.25 -7.17 -1.31
C THR A 20 16.40 -6.00 -0.36
N TRP A 21 17.19 -6.11 0.69
CA TRP A 21 17.44 -5.00 1.62
C TRP A 21 18.85 -4.44 1.49
N LYS A 22 19.00 -3.16 1.79
CA LYS A 22 20.27 -2.44 1.81
C LYS A 22 20.37 -1.60 3.09
N GLY A 23 21.52 -1.61 3.74
CA GLY A 23 21.79 -0.85 4.96
C GLY A 23 22.64 -1.65 5.95
N GLU A 24 22.79 -1.09 7.15
CA GLU A 24 23.45 -1.73 8.28
C GLU A 24 22.43 -2.17 9.33
N ARG A 25 22.80 -3.16 10.15
CA ARG A 25 21.89 -3.80 11.12
C ARG A 25 22.24 -3.51 12.58
N TYR A 26 23.00 -2.44 12.81
CA TYR A 26 23.41 -2.03 14.14
C TYR A 26 22.37 -1.11 14.76
N PHE A 27 22.35 -1.01 16.09
CA PHE A 27 21.49 -0.08 16.79
C PHE A 27 21.59 1.34 16.24
N GLY A 28 20.43 1.95 15.96
CA GLY A 28 20.32 3.28 15.37
C GLY A 28 20.46 3.31 13.84
N GLU A 29 20.81 2.17 13.22
CA GLU A 29 20.84 2.01 11.77
C GLU A 29 19.48 1.54 11.24
N ARG A 30 19.29 1.77 9.93
CA ARG A 30 18.09 1.43 9.18
C ARG A 30 18.44 0.57 7.97
N VAL A 31 17.62 -0.45 7.74
CA VAL A 31 17.62 -1.21 6.48
C VAL A 31 16.41 -0.82 5.64
N THR A 32 16.65 -0.59 4.35
CA THR A 32 15.60 -0.29 3.38
C THR A 32 15.44 -1.48 2.44
N PHE A 33 14.20 -1.94 2.29
CA PHE A 33 13.77 -3.02 1.43
C PHE A 33 13.34 -2.46 0.08
N THR A 34 13.84 -3.07 -0.98
CA THR A 34 13.56 -2.75 -2.37
C THR A 34 12.97 -3.99 -3.03
N CYS A 35 11.75 -3.90 -3.53
CA CYS A 35 11.08 -4.98 -4.25
C CYS A 35 11.85 -5.36 -5.53
N GLU A 36 11.74 -6.62 -5.93
CA GLU A 36 12.30 -7.12 -7.18
C GLU A 36 11.63 -6.49 -8.41
N ARG A 37 12.24 -6.66 -9.60
CA ARG A 37 11.75 -6.03 -10.84
C ARG A 37 10.29 -6.39 -11.13
N ASN A 38 9.51 -5.37 -11.50
CA ASN A 38 8.06 -5.41 -11.77
C ASN A 38 7.16 -5.59 -10.53
N LEU A 39 7.74 -5.48 -9.33
CA LEU A 39 7.00 -5.43 -8.09
C LEU A 39 7.16 -4.07 -7.42
N VAL A 40 6.16 -3.72 -6.63
CA VAL A 40 6.03 -2.48 -5.90
C VAL A 40 5.58 -2.80 -4.48
N MET A 41 6.11 -2.03 -3.52
CA MET A 41 5.78 -2.19 -2.11
C MET A 41 4.33 -1.79 -1.90
N MET A 42 3.50 -2.66 -1.31
CA MET A 42 2.09 -2.36 -1.03
C MET A 42 1.94 -1.09 -0.19
N ASN A 43 2.87 -0.79 0.73
CA ASN A 43 2.90 0.51 1.39
C ASN A 43 4.33 1.07 1.33
N GLU A 44 4.49 2.20 0.64
CA GLU A 44 5.78 2.87 0.46
C GLU A 44 6.40 3.36 1.76
N THR A 45 5.59 3.59 2.80
CA THR A 45 6.10 3.99 4.13
C THR A 45 6.58 2.79 4.96
N ALA A 46 6.26 1.58 4.51
CA ALA A 46 6.57 0.29 5.13
C ALA A 46 7.70 -0.44 4.36
N ASP A 47 8.66 0.33 3.86
CA ASP A 47 9.81 -0.13 3.09
C ASP A 47 11.09 -0.22 3.92
N HIS A 48 11.07 0.14 5.20
CA HIS A 48 12.25 0.15 6.05
C HIS A 48 11.99 -0.40 7.45
N LEU A 49 13.05 -0.87 8.06
CA LEU A 49 13.09 -1.26 9.47
C LEU A 49 14.26 -0.57 10.16
N ASP A 50 14.01 -0.08 11.37
CA ASP A 50 15.00 0.58 12.22
C ASP A 50 15.43 -0.37 13.33
N CYS A 51 16.73 -0.52 13.56
CA CYS A 51 17.23 -1.40 14.62
C CYS A 51 17.15 -0.70 15.98
N GLY A 52 16.26 -1.20 16.83
CA GLY A 52 16.01 -0.68 18.17
C GLY A 52 17.09 -1.04 19.19
N GLU A 53 17.05 -0.38 20.35
CA GLU A 53 17.98 -0.61 21.46
C GLU A 53 17.84 -2.00 22.09
N ASP A 54 16.71 -2.68 21.87
CA ASP A 54 16.45 -4.04 22.33
C ASP A 54 16.96 -5.11 21.36
N GLY A 55 17.66 -4.71 20.28
CA GLY A 55 18.14 -5.62 19.24
C GLY A 55 17.01 -6.15 18.35
N LYS A 56 15.84 -5.50 18.36
CA LYS A 56 14.72 -5.84 17.50
C LYS A 56 14.49 -4.78 16.45
N TRP A 57 13.99 -5.22 15.31
CA TRP A 57 13.51 -4.32 14.28
C TRP A 57 12.24 -3.62 14.74
N THR A 58 12.23 -2.33 14.51
CA THR A 58 11.08 -1.45 14.71
C THR A 58 10.58 -0.98 13.35
N GLY A 59 9.26 -0.95 13.19
CA GLY A 59 8.60 -0.74 11.90
C GLY A 59 7.80 -1.97 11.46
N SER A 60 7.21 -1.89 10.27
CA SER A 60 6.45 -2.99 9.68
C SER A 60 6.75 -3.03 8.21
N LEU A 61 7.07 -4.20 7.69
CA LEU A 61 7.27 -4.39 6.25
C LEU A 61 5.96 -4.78 5.59
N SER A 62 5.73 -4.20 4.43
CA SER A 62 4.63 -4.61 3.56
C SER A 62 5.12 -5.61 2.51
N GLN A 63 4.17 -6.31 1.89
CA GLN A 63 4.46 -7.24 0.82
C GLN A 63 4.77 -6.51 -0.50
N CYS A 64 5.64 -7.13 -1.30
CA CYS A 64 5.91 -6.72 -2.67
C CYS A 64 4.90 -7.39 -3.61
N LEU A 65 4.10 -6.57 -4.29
CA LEU A 65 3.04 -7.01 -5.19
C LEU A 65 3.27 -6.43 -6.58
N THR A 66 2.71 -7.04 -7.61
CA THR A 66 2.71 -6.44 -8.95
C THR A 66 1.76 -5.23 -8.98
N GLU A 67 2.01 -4.30 -9.90
CA GLU A 67 1.09 -3.18 -10.17
C GLU A 67 -0.35 -3.65 -10.41
N LYS A 68 -0.52 -4.82 -11.06
CA LYS A 68 -1.83 -5.42 -11.32
C LYS A 68 -2.54 -5.86 -10.03
N GLU A 69 -1.79 -6.35 -9.04
CA GLU A 69 -2.34 -6.75 -7.74
C GLU A 69 -2.65 -5.53 -6.86
N LEU A 70 -1.99 -4.40 -7.09
CA LEU A 70 -2.30 -3.12 -6.46
C LEU A 70 -3.37 -2.31 -7.21
N CYS A 71 -3.90 -2.83 -8.32
CA CYS A 71 -5.08 -2.28 -8.96
C CYS A 71 -6.32 -2.64 -8.13
N CYS A 72 -7.10 -1.62 -7.76
CA CYS A 72 -8.44 -1.87 -7.27
C CYS A 72 -9.31 -2.46 -8.39
N GLU A 73 -10.24 -3.33 -8.03
CA GLU A 73 -11.19 -3.89 -9.00
C GLU A 73 -11.99 -2.76 -9.66
N ASP A 74 -11.99 -2.75 -10.99
CA ASP A 74 -12.72 -1.78 -11.79
C ASP A 74 -14.21 -2.12 -11.73
N ILE A 75 -14.93 -1.37 -10.91
CA ILE A 75 -16.35 -1.62 -10.68
C ILE A 75 -17.18 -0.93 -11.75
N GLN A 76 -18.02 -1.73 -12.38
CA GLN A 76 -19.05 -1.29 -13.30
C GLN A 76 -20.39 -1.25 -12.57
N ILE A 77 -21.06 -0.12 -12.63
CA ILE A 77 -22.34 0.13 -11.96
C ILE A 77 -23.34 0.47 -13.05
N SER A 78 -24.51 -0.16 -12.98
CA SER A 78 -25.57 0.12 -13.94
C SER A 78 -26.09 1.53 -13.75
N ASN A 79 -26.46 2.20 -14.83
CA ASN A 79 -27.02 3.55 -14.79
C ASN A 79 -26.10 4.63 -14.17
N ALA A 80 -24.78 4.44 -14.25
CA ALA A 80 -23.80 5.43 -13.81
C ALA A 80 -22.64 5.58 -14.82
N TYR A 81 -22.13 6.80 -14.93
CA TYR A 81 -20.86 7.10 -15.56
C TYR A 81 -19.73 7.00 -14.54
N LYS A 82 -18.63 6.36 -14.93
CA LYS A 82 -17.38 6.38 -14.16
C LYS A 82 -16.40 7.38 -14.76
N ASP A 83 -15.71 8.11 -13.90
CA ASP A 83 -14.63 9.04 -14.25
C ASP A 83 -13.43 8.81 -13.32
N GLY A 84 -12.21 8.93 -13.83
CA GLY A 84 -10.99 8.63 -13.08
C GLY A 84 -10.44 7.21 -13.31
N GLY A 85 -9.73 6.66 -12.33
CA GLY A 85 -9.01 5.40 -12.49
C GLY A 85 -8.97 4.54 -11.23
N ALA A 86 -8.62 3.27 -11.42
CA ALA A 86 -8.61 2.25 -10.38
C ALA A 86 -7.18 1.83 -9.97
N LEU A 87 -6.17 2.61 -10.36
CA LEU A 87 -4.78 2.37 -9.96
C LEU A 87 -4.54 2.85 -8.53
N ARG A 88 -3.52 2.29 -7.89
CA ARG A 88 -3.03 2.67 -6.56
C ARG A 88 -2.88 4.19 -6.42
N GLY A 89 -3.53 4.78 -5.42
CA GLY A 89 -3.51 6.22 -5.14
C GLY A 89 -4.44 7.06 -6.04
N GLN A 90 -5.17 6.44 -6.96
CA GLN A 90 -6.19 7.12 -7.77
C GLN A 90 -7.58 6.98 -7.14
N PHE A 91 -8.51 7.78 -7.64
CA PHE A 91 -9.93 7.68 -7.28
C PHE A 91 -10.77 7.51 -8.54
N THR A 92 -11.92 6.85 -8.36
CA THR A 92 -12.96 6.70 -9.36
C THR A 92 -14.22 7.41 -8.85
N LYS A 93 -14.74 8.35 -9.64
CA LYS A 93 -15.98 9.05 -9.37
C LYS A 93 -17.12 8.45 -10.20
N PHE A 94 -18.22 8.14 -9.54
CA PHE A 94 -19.46 7.65 -10.13
C PHE A 94 -20.48 8.78 -10.17
N THR A 95 -21.13 8.93 -11.32
CA THR A 95 -22.20 9.91 -11.54
C THR A 95 -23.38 9.18 -12.15
N CYS A 96 -24.51 9.10 -11.44
CA CYS A 96 -25.71 8.45 -11.99
C CYS A 96 -26.19 9.17 -13.27
N ILE A 97 -26.69 8.40 -14.24
CA ILE A 97 -27.24 8.90 -15.51
C ILE A 97 -28.50 9.73 -15.22
N ASP A 98 -28.81 10.71 -16.09
CA ASP A 98 -30.03 11.51 -15.99
C ASP A 98 -31.29 10.63 -15.81
N GLY A 99 -32.05 10.91 -14.76
CA GLY A 99 -33.25 10.14 -14.36
C GLY A 99 -33.01 9.10 -13.26
N PHE A 100 -31.75 8.82 -12.92
CA PHE A 100 -31.35 7.96 -11.80
C PHE A 100 -30.74 8.79 -10.68
N VAL A 101 -30.86 8.30 -9.45
CA VAL A 101 -30.22 8.92 -8.28
C VAL A 101 -29.46 7.89 -7.47
N LEU A 102 -28.44 8.35 -6.76
CA LEU A 102 -27.74 7.54 -5.79
C LEU A 102 -28.70 7.14 -4.66
N THR A 103 -28.93 5.84 -4.49
CA THR A 103 -29.75 5.28 -3.41
C THR A 103 -28.89 4.79 -2.24
N GLU A 104 -27.73 4.22 -2.54
CA GLU A 104 -26.80 3.67 -1.55
C GLU A 104 -25.34 3.92 -1.95
N GLY A 105 -24.43 3.91 -0.99
CA GLY A 105 -22.98 3.96 -1.21
C GLY A 105 -22.39 5.35 -1.46
N ASP A 106 -21.17 5.38 -1.99
CA ASP A 106 -20.36 6.58 -2.16
C ASP A 106 -20.17 6.93 -3.64
N THR A 107 -20.36 8.20 -4.00
CA THR A 107 -20.10 8.69 -5.37
C THR A 107 -18.62 8.72 -5.74
N VAL A 108 -17.70 8.57 -4.78
CA VAL A 108 -16.25 8.56 -5.03
C VAL A 108 -15.63 7.41 -4.27
N LEU A 109 -14.93 6.54 -5.00
CA LEU A 109 -14.20 5.41 -4.45
C LEU A 109 -12.71 5.65 -4.64
N THR A 110 -11.95 5.59 -3.56
CA THR A 110 -10.49 5.85 -3.61
C THR A 110 -9.75 4.52 -3.53
N CYS A 111 -8.81 4.29 -4.45
CA CYS A 111 -7.89 3.17 -4.36
C CYS A 111 -6.71 3.58 -3.48
N SER A 112 -6.63 3.02 -2.29
CA SER A 112 -5.56 3.35 -1.36
C SER A 112 -4.21 2.87 -1.87
N ALA A 113 -3.17 3.45 -1.26
CA ALA A 113 -1.78 3.10 -1.52
C ALA A 113 -1.51 1.59 -1.39
N ASN A 114 -2.30 0.88 -0.60
CA ASN A 114 -2.22 -0.56 -0.36
C ASN A 114 -3.00 -1.42 -1.37
N GLY A 115 -3.55 -0.85 -2.43
CA GLY A 115 -4.41 -1.58 -3.37
C GLY A 115 -5.81 -1.88 -2.82
N GLU A 116 -6.19 -1.28 -1.69
CA GLU A 116 -7.50 -1.48 -1.08
C GLU A 116 -8.45 -0.33 -1.41
N ARG A 117 -9.67 -0.66 -1.83
CA ARG A 117 -10.72 0.34 -2.07
C ARG A 117 -11.18 0.94 -0.74
N ASN A 118 -11.30 2.25 -0.71
CA ASN A 118 -11.95 3.00 0.37
C ASN A 118 -13.25 3.60 -0.17
N GLY A 119 -14.37 3.20 0.43
CA GLY A 119 -15.73 3.61 0.08
C GLY A 119 -16.65 2.43 -0.27
N VAL A 120 -17.96 2.66 -0.19
CA VAL A 120 -19.01 1.68 -0.47
C VAL A 120 -19.48 1.82 -1.91
N ILE A 121 -19.61 0.69 -2.61
CA ILE A 121 -20.05 0.65 -4.02
C ILE A 121 -21.39 1.38 -4.14
N PRO A 122 -21.51 2.41 -4.99
CA PRO A 122 -22.74 3.15 -5.12
C PRO A 122 -23.79 2.36 -5.91
N ASP A 123 -25.06 2.59 -5.59
CA ASP A 123 -26.20 2.07 -6.34
C ASP A 123 -27.04 3.22 -6.90
N CYS A 124 -27.39 3.13 -8.19
CA CYS A 124 -28.12 4.16 -8.92
C CYS A 124 -29.46 3.61 -9.40
N ASP A 125 -30.54 3.94 -8.69
CA ASP A 125 -31.90 3.57 -9.03
C ASP A 125 -32.71 4.74 -9.60
N GLY A 126 -33.66 4.38 -10.47
CA GLY A 126 -34.61 5.33 -11.02
C GLY A 126 -35.55 5.82 -9.94
N LYS A 127 -35.79 7.14 -9.87
CA LYS A 127 -36.93 7.65 -9.10
C LYS A 127 -38.20 7.32 -9.88
N CYS A 128 -39.02 6.41 -9.34
CA CYS A 128 -40.40 6.20 -9.80
C CYS A 128 -41.27 7.44 -9.57
#